data_AF-A0A7L1KKG3-F1
#
_entry.id   AF-A0A7L1KKG3-F1
#
_cell.length_a   1.000
_cell.length_b   1.000
_cell.length_c   1.000
_cell.angle_alpha   90.00
_cell.angle_beta   90.00
_cell.angle_gamma   90.00
#
_symmetry.space_group_name_H-M   'P 1'
#
loop_
_entity.id
_entity.type
_entity.pdbx_description
1 polymer ?
#
loop_
_entity_poly.entity_id
_entity_poly.type
_entity_poly.pdbx_seq_one_letter_code
_entity_poly.pdbx_strand_id
1 'polypeptide(L)'
;GGDHTITYPILQAVAEKHGPVGLVHVDAHTDTGDRALGEKIYHGTPFRRCVEEGLLDCSRVVQIGIRGSSYDPDPYKYCRDQGFRMVPAEECWSKSLVPLMAEVRKQMGDKPVYISFDIDGLDPAYAPGTGTPEIAGLTPAQALEIIRGCKGLNIVGCDLVEVAPMYDVSGNTALLAANLLFEMLCVLPRVKTM
;
A
#
# COMPACT_ATOMS: atom_id res chain seq x y z
N GLY A 1 -7.57 -2.25 8.76
CA GLY A 1 -7.28 -3.26 9.79
C GLY A 1 -8.11 -4.50 9.55
N GLY A 2 -7.60 -5.66 9.95
CA GLY A 2 -7.93 -6.94 9.29
C GLY A 2 -6.92 -7.23 8.17
N ASP A 3 -7.10 -8.34 7.46
CA ASP A 3 -6.30 -8.66 6.27
C ASP A 3 -6.63 -7.73 5.09
N HIS A 4 -5.80 -7.75 4.05
CA HIS A 4 -5.90 -6.82 2.91
C HIS A 4 -7.19 -6.97 2.08
N THR A 5 -7.99 -8.03 2.28
CA THR A 5 -9.29 -8.18 1.59
C THR A 5 -10.24 -7.02 1.87
N ILE A 6 -10.15 -6.40 3.06
CA ILE A 6 -11.07 -5.33 3.48
C ILE A 6 -10.95 -4.04 2.65
N THR A 7 -9.81 -3.82 1.97
CA THR A 7 -9.59 -2.63 1.14
C THR A 7 -10.49 -2.63 -0.10
N TYR A 8 -10.83 -3.81 -0.63
CA TYR A 8 -11.70 -3.95 -1.81
C TYR A 8 -13.11 -3.35 -1.61
N PRO A 9 -13.91 -3.76 -0.61
CA PRO A 9 -15.23 -3.14 -0.39
C PRO A 9 -15.14 -1.67 0.04
N ILE A 10 -14.05 -1.24 0.67
CA ILE A 10 -13.83 0.18 0.98
C ILE A 10 -13.65 0.99 -0.32
N LEU A 11 -12.84 0.50 -1.26
CA LEU A 11 -12.62 1.16 -2.54
C LEU A 11 -13.88 1.20 -3.41
N GLN A 12 -14.78 0.22 -3.30
CA GLN A 12 -16.10 0.31 -3.94
C GLN A 12 -16.87 1.55 -3.45
N ALA A 13 -16.98 1.72 -2.12
CA ALA A 13 -17.67 2.88 -1.53
C ALA A 13 -16.95 4.21 -1.80
N VAL A 14 -15.62 4.23 -1.82
CA VAL A 14 -14.83 5.43 -2.17
C VAL A 14 -15.09 5.81 -3.63
N ALA A 15 -15.08 4.84 -4.54
CA ALA A 15 -15.29 5.06 -5.97
C ALA A 15 -16.72 5.50 -6.29
N GLU A 16 -17.74 5.02 -5.56
CA GLU A 16 -19.12 5.51 -5.69
C GLU A 16 -19.21 7.04 -5.50
N LYS A 17 -18.40 7.60 -4.60
CA LYS A 17 -18.40 9.03 -4.29
C LYS A 17 -17.43 9.85 -5.14
N HIS A 18 -16.27 9.28 -5.47
CA HIS A 18 -15.14 10.03 -6.05
C HIS A 18 -14.80 9.62 -7.49
N GLY A 19 -15.45 8.59 -8.02
CA GLY A 19 -15.01 7.90 -9.23
C GLY A 19 -13.72 7.10 -9.00
N PRO A 20 -13.11 6.56 -10.07
CA PRO A 20 -11.86 5.80 -9.97
C PRO A 20 -10.74 6.64 -9.34
N VAL A 21 -10.09 6.12 -8.31
CA VAL A 21 -9.08 6.85 -7.54
C VAL A 21 -7.65 6.44 -7.92
N GLY A 22 -6.68 7.29 -7.63
CA GLY A 22 -5.28 6.91 -7.64
C GLY A 22 -4.95 6.13 -6.37
N LEU A 23 -3.90 5.33 -6.39
CA LEU A 23 -3.51 4.47 -5.27
C LEU A 23 -2.01 4.61 -4.99
N VAL A 24 -1.69 4.95 -3.74
CA VAL A 24 -0.35 4.77 -3.18
C VAL A 24 -0.43 3.53 -2.28
N HIS A 25 0.21 2.46 -2.73
CA HIS A 25 0.17 1.16 -2.09
C HIS A 25 1.56 0.78 -1.57
N VAL A 26 1.69 0.57 -0.26
CA VAL A 26 2.94 0.12 0.38
C VAL A 26 2.74 -1.29 0.89
N ASP A 27 3.53 -2.23 0.38
CA ASP A 27 3.29 -3.67 0.58
C ASP A 27 4.53 -4.50 0.16
N ALA A 28 4.70 -5.70 0.71
CA ALA A 28 5.64 -6.68 0.19
C ALA A 28 5.11 -7.39 -1.07
N HIS A 29 3.80 -7.51 -1.22
CA HIS A 29 3.10 -8.24 -2.27
C HIS A 29 2.30 -7.31 -3.18
N THR A 30 1.95 -7.79 -4.37
CA THR A 30 1.23 -6.95 -5.34
C THR A 30 -0.28 -6.94 -5.10
N ASP A 31 -0.83 -7.95 -4.43
CA ASP A 31 -2.26 -8.09 -4.17
C ASP A 31 -3.15 -8.00 -5.41
N THR A 32 -2.59 -8.50 -6.52
CA THR A 32 -3.20 -8.56 -7.85
C THR A 32 -3.29 -10.00 -8.39
N GLY A 33 -3.25 -10.99 -7.51
CA GLY A 33 -3.52 -12.38 -7.88
C GLY A 33 -4.92 -12.56 -8.45
N ASP A 34 -5.18 -13.65 -9.19
CA ASP A 34 -6.53 -13.98 -9.63
C ASP A 34 -7.27 -14.86 -8.63
N ARG A 35 -6.72 -16.02 -8.32
CA ARG A 35 -7.40 -17.01 -7.48
C ARG A 35 -6.41 -17.72 -6.58
N ALA A 36 -6.89 -18.12 -5.41
CA ALA A 36 -6.22 -19.08 -4.55
C ALA A 36 -7.25 -20.14 -4.16
N LEU A 37 -6.87 -21.41 -4.26
CA LEU A 37 -7.73 -22.56 -3.90
C LEU A 37 -9.11 -22.55 -4.58
N GLY A 38 -9.20 -21.99 -5.80
CA GLY A 38 -10.45 -21.87 -6.56
C GLY A 38 -11.22 -20.56 -6.34
N GLU A 39 -10.91 -19.83 -5.26
CA GLU A 39 -11.63 -18.64 -4.82
C GLU A 39 -11.03 -17.35 -5.35
N LYS A 40 -11.89 -16.39 -5.68
CA LYS A 40 -11.51 -15.09 -6.25
C LYS A 40 -11.32 -13.98 -5.22
N ILE A 41 -11.80 -14.16 -3.99
CA ILE A 41 -11.82 -13.14 -2.94
C ILE A 41 -10.96 -13.64 -1.78
N TYR A 42 -9.76 -13.10 -1.68
CA TYR A 42 -8.84 -13.27 -0.55
C TYR A 42 -7.82 -12.12 -0.55
N HIS A 43 -7.00 -12.03 0.50
CA HIS A 43 -6.14 -10.87 0.74
C HIS A 43 -5.15 -10.58 -0.40
N GLY A 44 -4.72 -11.57 -1.19
CA GLY A 44 -3.86 -11.36 -2.37
C GLY A 44 -4.56 -10.96 -3.67
N THR A 45 -5.85 -10.62 -3.65
CA THR A 45 -6.63 -10.23 -4.87
C THR A 45 -7.29 -8.85 -4.89
N PRO A 46 -7.30 -8.02 -3.82
CA PRO A 46 -8.19 -6.88 -3.73
C PRO A 46 -7.97 -5.90 -4.89
N PHE A 47 -6.73 -5.62 -5.28
CA PHE A 47 -6.46 -4.64 -6.34
C PHE A 47 -6.74 -5.17 -7.73
N ARG A 48 -6.67 -6.49 -7.96
CA ARG A 48 -7.16 -7.07 -9.21
C ARG A 48 -8.68 -6.90 -9.33
N ARG A 49 -9.43 -7.16 -8.25
CA ARG A 49 -10.89 -6.94 -8.23
C ARG A 49 -11.23 -5.47 -8.46
N CYS A 50 -10.47 -4.57 -7.84
CA CYS A 50 -10.64 -3.13 -8.04
C CYS A 50 -10.40 -2.70 -9.50
N VAL A 51 -9.43 -3.29 -10.19
CA VAL A 51 -9.23 -3.04 -11.63
C VAL A 51 -10.38 -3.58 -12.46
N GLU A 52 -10.82 -4.82 -12.21
CA GLU A 52 -11.92 -5.45 -12.95
C GLU A 52 -13.24 -4.67 -12.83
N GLU A 53 -13.45 -3.97 -11.72
CA GLU A 53 -14.61 -3.10 -11.47
C GLU A 53 -14.38 -1.63 -11.83
N GLY A 54 -13.19 -1.25 -12.31
CA GLY A 54 -12.88 0.13 -12.67
C GLY A 54 -12.81 1.09 -11.47
N LEU A 55 -12.46 0.60 -10.28
CA LEU A 55 -12.35 1.42 -9.06
C LEU A 55 -11.04 2.22 -8.98
N LEU A 56 -10.05 1.85 -9.81
CA LEU A 56 -8.73 2.48 -9.86
C LEU A 56 -8.48 3.17 -11.20
N ASP A 57 -7.93 4.39 -11.14
CA ASP A 57 -7.26 5.01 -12.29
C ASP A 57 -5.88 4.35 -12.44
N CYS A 58 -5.79 3.33 -13.30
CA CYS A 58 -4.62 2.46 -13.39
C CYS A 58 -3.32 3.21 -13.76
N SER A 59 -3.42 4.37 -14.41
CA SER A 59 -2.27 5.24 -14.69
C SER A 59 -1.70 5.95 -13.46
N ARG A 60 -2.49 5.98 -12.37
CA ARG A 60 -2.18 6.62 -11.08
C ARG A 60 -2.13 5.61 -9.95
N VAL A 61 -1.58 4.42 -10.22
CA VAL A 61 -1.28 3.41 -9.21
C VAL A 61 0.23 3.28 -9.06
N VAL A 62 0.71 3.31 -7.83
CA VAL A 62 2.09 2.97 -7.47
C VAL A 62 2.10 1.94 -6.34
N GLN A 63 2.93 0.91 -6.48
CA GLN A 63 3.16 -0.11 -5.46
C GLN A 63 4.63 -0.06 -5.03
N ILE A 64 4.90 0.07 -3.73
CA ILE A 64 6.24 0.34 -3.19
C ILE A 64 6.60 -0.69 -2.13
N GLY A 65 7.77 -1.33 -2.26
CA GLY A 65 8.28 -2.30 -1.30
C GLY A 65 8.17 -3.77 -1.73
N ILE A 66 7.72 -3.99 -2.97
CA ILE A 66 7.39 -5.30 -3.52
C ILE A 66 8.64 -6.18 -3.56
N ARG A 67 8.55 -7.41 -3.04
CA ARG A 67 9.66 -8.36 -2.93
C ARG A 67 9.16 -9.78 -2.70
N GLY A 68 10.07 -10.69 -2.37
CA GLY A 68 9.77 -12.09 -2.08
C GLY A 68 9.79 -12.98 -3.33
N SER A 69 9.76 -14.28 -3.10
CA SER A 69 9.68 -15.27 -4.19
C SER A 69 8.25 -15.36 -4.74
N SER A 70 8.11 -15.61 -6.04
CA SER A 70 6.81 -15.88 -6.66
C SER A 70 6.74 -17.26 -7.29
N TYR A 71 5.52 -17.79 -7.36
CA TYR A 71 5.18 -18.99 -8.14
C TYR A 71 5.07 -18.70 -9.64
N ASP A 72 4.81 -17.45 -10.02
CA ASP A 72 4.78 -17.02 -11.42
C ASP A 72 6.20 -16.57 -11.84
N PRO A 73 6.70 -16.98 -13.01
CA PRO A 73 7.98 -16.48 -13.54
C PRO A 73 8.04 -14.94 -13.71
N ASP A 74 6.89 -14.28 -13.90
CA ASP A 74 6.78 -12.83 -14.04
C ASP A 74 5.63 -12.28 -13.18
N PRO A 75 5.81 -12.20 -11.84
CA PRO A 75 4.75 -11.80 -10.92
C PRO A 75 4.21 -10.40 -11.17
N TYR A 76 4.99 -9.54 -11.83
CA TYR A 76 4.63 -8.15 -12.08
C TYR A 76 3.93 -7.95 -13.41
N LYS A 77 3.78 -8.98 -14.24
CA LYS A 77 3.20 -8.87 -15.59
C LYS A 77 1.84 -8.20 -15.56
N TYR A 78 0.94 -8.66 -14.69
CA TYR A 78 -0.40 -8.11 -14.59
C TYR A 78 -0.37 -6.62 -14.25
N CYS A 79 0.38 -6.21 -13.22
CA CYS A 79 0.52 -4.82 -12.83
C CYS A 79 1.04 -3.94 -13.97
N ARG A 80 2.08 -4.39 -14.68
CA ARG A 80 2.63 -3.66 -15.83
C ARG A 80 1.64 -3.55 -16.99
N ASP A 81 0.89 -4.61 -17.27
CA ASP A 81 -0.15 -4.61 -18.32
C ASP A 81 -1.29 -3.63 -18.00
N GLN A 82 -1.63 -3.43 -16.73
CA GLN A 82 -2.60 -2.40 -16.29
C GLN A 82 -2.02 -0.98 -16.30
N GLY A 83 -0.69 -0.84 -16.37
CA GLY A 83 0.00 0.46 -16.34
C GLY A 83 0.41 0.93 -14.94
N PHE A 84 0.44 0.03 -13.95
CA PHE A 84 0.88 0.36 -12.60
C PHE A 84 2.38 0.66 -12.58
N ARG A 85 2.78 1.59 -11.72
CA ARG A 85 4.18 1.81 -11.39
C ARG A 85 4.58 0.86 -10.26
N MET A 86 5.49 -0.08 -10.55
CA MET A 86 6.06 -0.98 -9.55
C MET A 86 7.39 -0.42 -9.06
N VAL A 87 7.59 -0.41 -7.74
CA VAL A 87 8.86 -0.04 -7.09
C VAL A 87 9.26 -1.19 -6.17
N PRO A 88 10.09 -2.14 -6.67
CA PRO A 88 10.61 -3.24 -5.88
C PRO A 88 11.44 -2.75 -4.68
N ALA A 89 11.57 -3.58 -3.65
CA ALA A 89 12.34 -3.25 -2.46
C ALA A 89 13.82 -2.95 -2.78
N GLU A 90 14.41 -3.62 -3.78
CA GLU A 90 15.76 -3.41 -4.28
C GLU A 90 15.97 -1.96 -4.74
N GLU A 91 14.94 -1.36 -5.34
CA GLU A 91 14.95 0.05 -5.74
C GLU A 91 14.84 0.99 -4.55
N CYS A 92 14.61 0.51 -3.33
CA CYS A 92 14.51 1.33 -2.12
C CYS A 92 15.75 1.20 -1.22
N TRP A 93 16.55 0.14 -1.36
CA TRP A 93 17.63 -0.14 -0.43
C TRP A 93 18.71 0.96 -0.36
N SER A 94 19.17 1.22 0.86
CA SER A 94 20.29 2.12 1.18
C SER A 94 20.14 3.57 0.69
N LYS A 95 18.92 4.07 0.47
CA LYS A 95 18.68 5.47 0.07
C LYS A 95 17.36 6.04 0.59
N SER A 96 17.26 7.37 0.56
CA SER A 96 16.04 8.13 0.85
C SER A 96 15.03 7.98 -0.28
N LEU A 97 13.74 7.91 0.08
CA LEU A 97 12.61 7.84 -0.84
C LEU A 97 11.98 9.21 -1.12
N VAL A 98 12.53 10.30 -0.58
CA VAL A 98 12.03 11.66 -0.85
C VAL A 98 12.01 11.99 -2.36
N PRO A 99 13.05 11.67 -3.16
CA PRO A 99 13.02 11.89 -4.61
C PRO A 99 11.93 11.05 -5.31
N LEU A 100 11.79 9.78 -4.92
CA LEU A 100 10.73 8.90 -5.42
C LEU A 100 9.35 9.51 -5.17
N MET A 101 9.10 10.01 -3.96
CA MET A 101 7.82 10.62 -3.62
C MET A 101 7.53 11.91 -4.39
N ALA A 102 8.56 12.64 -4.86
CA ALA A 102 8.33 13.77 -5.76
C ALA A 102 7.76 13.34 -7.11
N GLU A 103 8.23 12.21 -7.64
CA GLU A 103 7.69 11.63 -8.87
C GLU A 103 6.30 11.04 -8.66
N VAL A 104 6.07 10.33 -7.54
CA VAL A 104 4.75 9.81 -7.17
C VAL A 104 3.73 10.95 -7.09
N ARG A 105 4.07 12.08 -6.45
CA ARG A 105 3.16 13.24 -6.42
C ARG A 105 2.81 13.74 -7.82
N LYS A 106 3.79 13.81 -8.72
CA LYS A 106 3.55 14.22 -10.12
C LYS A 106 2.62 13.24 -10.84
N GLN A 107 2.78 11.94 -10.60
CA GLN A 107 1.91 10.90 -11.15
C GLN A 107 0.48 11.01 -10.62
N MET A 108 0.31 11.27 -9.32
CA MET A 108 -1.01 11.39 -8.68
C MET A 108 -1.77 12.64 -9.11
N GLY A 109 -1.07 13.78 -9.26
CA GLY A 109 -1.68 15.06 -9.59
C GLY A 109 -2.71 15.52 -8.55
N ASP A 110 -3.72 16.26 -9.00
CA ASP A 110 -4.72 16.90 -8.10
C ASP A 110 -6.00 16.06 -7.91
N LYS A 111 -6.14 14.91 -8.58
CA LYS A 111 -7.36 14.09 -8.46
C LYS A 111 -7.31 13.19 -7.21
N PRO A 112 -8.46 12.63 -6.77
CA PRO A 112 -8.55 11.77 -5.58
C PRO A 112 -7.51 10.65 -5.54
N VAL A 113 -6.91 10.44 -4.36
CA VAL A 113 -5.92 9.40 -4.08
C VAL A 113 -6.32 8.66 -2.79
N TYR A 114 -6.15 7.35 -2.80
CA TYR A 114 -6.26 6.49 -1.62
C TYR A 114 -4.87 5.98 -1.21
N ILE A 115 -4.62 5.87 0.09
CA ILE A 115 -3.37 5.29 0.62
C ILE A 115 -3.72 3.95 1.27
N SER A 116 -3.15 2.86 0.77
CA SER A 116 -3.28 1.55 1.42
C SER A 116 -1.90 1.09 1.87
N PHE A 117 -1.79 0.75 3.16
CA PHE A 117 -0.51 0.44 3.78
C PHE A 117 -0.59 -0.92 4.45
N ASP A 118 0.05 -1.90 3.83
CA ASP A 118 0.32 -3.18 4.43
C ASP A 118 1.53 -3.07 5.37
N ILE A 119 1.38 -3.58 6.59
CA ILE A 119 2.45 -3.55 7.58
C ILE A 119 3.62 -4.46 7.17
N ASP A 120 3.38 -5.48 6.35
CA ASP A 120 4.42 -6.40 5.88
C ASP A 120 5.32 -5.80 4.78
N GLY A 121 4.96 -4.63 4.24
CA GLY A 121 5.86 -3.79 3.44
C GLY A 121 7.12 -3.39 4.21
N LEU A 122 7.04 -3.36 5.54
CA LEU A 122 8.19 -3.16 6.43
C LEU A 122 8.96 -4.45 6.68
N ASP A 123 10.25 -4.31 6.98
CA ASP A 123 11.07 -5.46 7.36
C ASP A 123 10.53 -6.11 8.66
N PRO A 124 10.52 -7.46 8.77
CA PRO A 124 10.11 -8.17 9.98
C PRO A 124 10.90 -7.81 11.24
N ALA A 125 12.09 -7.21 11.10
CA ALA A 125 12.83 -6.62 12.22
C ALA A 125 12.05 -5.48 12.93
N TYR A 126 11.14 -4.81 12.22
CA TYR A 126 10.32 -3.71 12.74
C TYR A 126 8.84 -4.09 12.87
N ALA A 127 8.33 -4.94 11.99
CA ALA A 127 6.94 -5.39 11.96
C ALA A 127 6.82 -6.93 11.96
N PRO A 128 7.26 -7.62 13.03
CA PRO A 128 7.16 -9.08 13.09
C PRO A 128 5.72 -9.60 13.16
N GLY A 129 4.77 -8.76 13.60
CA GLY A 129 3.37 -9.12 13.81
C GLY A 129 2.52 -9.03 12.54
N THR A 130 2.80 -9.87 11.54
CA THR A 130 2.02 -9.96 10.29
C THR A 130 1.88 -11.43 9.82
N GLY A 131 0.93 -11.72 8.93
CA GLY A 131 0.67 -13.06 8.40
C GLY A 131 1.70 -13.56 7.39
N THR A 132 2.22 -12.67 6.53
CA THR A 132 3.06 -13.01 5.37
C THR A 132 4.40 -12.26 5.37
N PRO A 133 5.25 -12.41 6.41
CA PRO A 133 6.49 -11.63 6.50
C PRO A 133 7.50 -11.97 5.38
N GLU A 134 7.99 -10.95 4.70
CA GLU A 134 9.08 -11.04 3.72
C GLU A 134 10.31 -10.28 4.22
N ILE A 135 11.49 -10.91 4.21
CA ILE A 135 12.73 -10.28 4.68
C ILE A 135 13.19 -9.13 3.78
N ALA A 136 14.15 -8.31 4.25
CA ALA A 136 14.78 -7.22 3.51
C ALA A 136 13.79 -6.13 3.05
N GLY A 137 12.83 -5.82 3.92
CA GLY A 137 11.77 -4.84 3.68
C GLY A 137 12.18 -3.39 3.91
N LEU A 138 11.18 -2.51 3.87
CA LEU A 138 11.39 -1.08 4.13
C LEU A 138 11.67 -0.81 5.62
N THR A 139 12.34 0.30 5.89
CA THR A 139 12.53 0.79 7.26
C THR A 139 11.38 1.72 7.68
N PRO A 140 11.11 1.88 8.99
CA PRO A 140 10.14 2.86 9.47
C PRO A 140 10.43 4.29 8.98
N ALA A 141 11.71 4.66 8.82
CA ALA A 141 12.10 5.96 8.28
C ALA A 141 11.61 6.13 6.83
N GLN A 142 11.76 5.10 6.00
CA GLN A 142 11.28 5.11 4.61
C GLN A 142 9.75 5.13 4.54
N ALA A 143 9.04 4.43 5.43
CA ALA A 143 7.58 4.55 5.53
C ALA A 143 7.13 5.98 5.86
N LEU A 144 7.82 6.66 6.78
CA LEU A 144 7.55 8.07 7.08
C LEU A 144 7.81 8.98 5.87
N GLU A 145 8.88 8.72 5.11
CA GLU A 145 9.18 9.47 3.86
C GLU A 145 8.05 9.29 2.83
N ILE A 146 7.50 8.08 2.70
CA ILE A 146 6.36 7.79 1.81
C ILE A 146 5.12 8.52 2.29
N ILE A 147 4.68 8.31 3.53
CA ILE A 147 3.44 8.90 4.06
C ILE A 147 3.51 10.43 4.02
N ARG A 148 4.58 11.03 4.56
CA ARG A 148 4.76 12.50 4.55
C ARG A 148 4.93 13.04 3.14
N GLY A 149 5.48 12.24 2.22
CA GLY A 149 5.60 12.54 0.81
C GLY A 149 4.26 12.73 0.10
N CYS A 150 3.16 12.21 0.65
CA CYS A 150 1.79 12.41 0.18
C CYS A 150 1.18 13.75 0.59
N LYS A 151 1.85 14.54 1.44
CA LYS A 151 1.33 15.84 1.87
C LYS A 151 1.04 16.76 0.67
N GLY A 152 -0.16 17.33 0.66
CA GLY A 152 -0.65 18.21 -0.41
C GLY A 152 -1.42 17.50 -1.51
N LEU A 153 -1.43 16.16 -1.55
CA LEU A 153 -2.30 15.40 -2.43
C LEU A 153 -3.76 15.45 -1.94
N ASN A 154 -4.70 15.20 -2.86
CA ASN A 154 -6.10 15.06 -2.55
C ASN A 154 -6.41 13.65 -1.99
N ILE A 155 -5.97 13.38 -0.77
CA ILE A 155 -6.20 12.10 -0.10
C ILE A 155 -7.66 11.99 0.34
N VAL A 156 -8.39 11.01 -0.19
CA VAL A 156 -9.83 10.80 0.09
C VAL A 156 -10.10 9.65 1.06
N GLY A 157 -9.07 8.87 1.39
CA GLY A 157 -9.14 7.79 2.37
C GLY A 157 -7.79 7.12 2.55
N CYS A 158 -7.65 6.37 3.64
CA CYS A 158 -6.49 5.55 3.90
C CYS A 158 -6.82 4.38 4.84
N ASP A 159 -6.04 3.30 4.73
CA ASP A 159 -6.03 2.20 5.69
C ASP A 159 -4.62 1.73 6.04
N LEU A 160 -4.55 0.99 7.16
CA LEU A 160 -3.42 0.19 7.56
C LEU A 160 -3.92 -1.22 7.91
N VAL A 161 -3.34 -2.24 7.29
CA VAL A 161 -3.81 -3.65 7.30
C VAL A 161 -2.74 -4.62 7.81
N GLU A 162 -3.10 -5.90 7.91
CA GLU A 162 -2.24 -7.06 8.23
C GLU A 162 -1.50 -7.05 9.59
N VAL A 163 -1.81 -6.11 10.49
CA VAL A 163 -1.35 -6.22 11.88
C VAL A 163 -1.98 -7.47 12.51
N ALA A 164 -1.12 -8.42 12.87
CA ALA A 164 -1.45 -9.73 13.42
C ALA A 164 -0.87 -9.86 14.85
N PRO A 165 -1.61 -9.45 15.90
CA PRO A 165 -1.10 -9.39 17.27
C PRO A 165 -0.60 -10.74 17.83
N MET A 166 -1.12 -11.85 17.32
CA MET A 166 -0.71 -13.21 17.72
C MET A 166 0.76 -13.52 17.39
N TYR A 167 1.35 -12.83 16.41
CA TYR A 167 2.75 -13.00 16.01
C TYR A 167 3.70 -11.97 16.66
N ASP A 168 3.16 -11.01 17.43
CA ASP A 168 3.96 -10.02 18.14
C ASP A 168 3.46 -9.81 19.58
N VAL A 169 3.99 -10.66 20.46
CA VAL A 169 3.69 -10.63 21.90
C VAL A 169 4.09 -9.30 22.55
N SER A 170 5.09 -8.59 22.00
CA SER A 170 5.57 -7.32 22.54
C SER A 170 4.66 -6.13 22.21
N GLY A 171 3.84 -6.26 21.15
CA GLY A 171 2.97 -5.20 20.66
C GLY A 171 3.71 -4.08 19.90
N ASN A 172 4.98 -4.28 19.54
CA ASN A 172 5.79 -3.29 18.82
C ASN A 172 5.22 -2.95 17.43
N THR A 173 4.72 -3.95 16.71
CA THR A 173 4.06 -3.81 15.40
C THR A 173 2.79 -2.96 15.54
N ALA A 174 2.00 -3.20 16.59
CA ALA A 174 0.80 -2.41 16.87
C ALA A 174 1.14 -0.95 17.22
N LEU A 175 2.20 -0.73 18.01
CA LEU A 175 2.69 0.62 18.31
C LEU A 175 3.18 1.34 17.05
N LEU A 176 3.94 0.65 16.20
CA LEU A 176 4.42 1.17 14.92
C LEU A 176 3.25 1.55 14.01
N ALA A 177 2.29 0.64 13.82
CA ALA A 177 1.07 0.87 13.06
C ALA A 177 0.28 2.09 13.57
N ALA A 178 0.12 2.23 14.89
CA ALA A 178 -0.58 3.36 15.48
C ALA A 178 0.12 4.71 15.18
N ASN A 179 1.46 4.74 15.18
CA ASN A 179 2.21 5.94 14.82
C ASN A 179 2.13 6.24 13.31
N LEU A 180 2.13 5.22 12.45
CA LEU A 180 1.93 5.41 11.01
C LEU A 180 0.52 5.93 10.68
N LEU A 181 -0.51 5.43 11.37
CA LEU A 181 -1.88 5.94 11.26
C LEU A 181 -1.97 7.43 11.65
N PHE A 182 -1.24 7.84 12.69
CA PHE A 182 -1.16 9.25 13.06
C PHE A 182 -0.54 10.11 11.94
N GLU A 183 0.51 9.62 11.29
CA GLU A 183 1.14 10.33 10.17
C GLU A 183 0.22 10.38 8.94
N MET A 184 -0.56 9.32 8.67
CA MET A 184 -1.58 9.32 7.62
C MET A 184 -2.68 10.35 7.89
N LEU A 185 -3.14 10.44 9.15
CA LEU A 185 -4.08 11.48 9.58
C LEU A 185 -3.52 12.89 9.28
N CYS A 186 -2.24 13.13 9.55
CA CYS A 186 -1.60 14.43 9.33
C CYS A 186 -1.52 14.87 7.87
N VAL A 187 -1.56 13.94 6.90
CA VAL A 187 -1.52 14.27 5.46
C VAL A 187 -2.90 14.37 4.81
N LEU A 188 -3.99 14.13 5.56
CA LEU A 188 -5.33 14.34 5.06
C LEU A 188 -5.59 15.82 4.70
N PRO A 189 -6.45 16.11 3.69
CA PRO A 189 -6.79 17.47 3.35
C PRO A 189 -7.36 18.23 4.55
N ARG A 190 -7.05 19.54 4.62
CA ARG A 190 -7.58 20.48 5.62
C ARG A 190 -7.03 20.33 7.05
N VAL A 191 -6.06 19.45 7.28
CA VAL A 191 -5.27 19.48 8.52
C VAL A 191 -4.40 20.75 8.52
N LYS A 192 -4.62 21.62 9.51
CA LYS A 192 -3.83 22.84 9.68
C LYS A 192 -2.50 22.47 10.35
N THR A 193 -1.38 22.76 9.68
CA THR A 193 -0.09 22.84 10.37
C THR A 193 0.05 24.24 10.97
N MET A 194 0.28 24.30 12.29
CA MET A 194 0.69 25.55 12.97
C MET A 194 2.12 25.91 12.60
#